data_AF-A0A351HB71-F1
#
_entry.id   AF-A0A351HB71-F1
#
_cell.length_a   1.000
_cell.length_b   1.000
_cell.length_c   1.000
_cell.angle_alpha   90.00
_cell.angle_beta   90.00
_cell.angle_gamma   90.00
#
_symmetry.space_group_name_H-M   'P 1'
#
loop_
_entity.id
_entity.type
_entity.pdbx_description
1 polymer ?
#
loop_
_entity_poly.entity_id
_entity_poly.type
_entity_poly.pdbx_seq_one_letter_code
_entity_poly.pdbx_strand_id
1 'polypeptide(L)'
;SLLGGNRLGSTLFASVFGAFMYFATLTEVPIVQSLMSLGMGKGPALALFMAGNSLSLPSMIVITRLLGKKRAFTYFGLVVVFSTFWGFIYGNLF
;
A
#
# COMPACT_ATOMS: atom_id res chain seq x y z
N SER A 1 7.71 16.78 -2.64
CA SER A 1 6.90 15.74 -3.29
C SER A 1 6.37 14.78 -2.22
N LEU A 2 5.04 14.61 -2.09
CA LEU A 2 4.41 13.78 -1.05
C LEU A 2 4.82 12.30 -1.13
N LEU A 3 5.04 11.80 -2.35
CA LEU A 3 5.41 10.41 -2.64
C LEU A 3 6.81 10.26 -3.25
N GLY A 4 7.53 11.36 -3.49
CA GLY A 4 8.78 11.35 -4.26
C GLY A 4 10.06 11.18 -3.44
N GLY A 5 9.94 10.89 -2.15
CA GLY A 5 11.09 10.58 -1.29
C GLY A 5 10.87 9.27 -0.54
N ASN A 6 11.97 8.59 -0.18
CA ASN A 6 11.92 7.35 0.62
C ASN A 6 11.83 7.65 2.13
N ARG A 7 10.91 8.55 2.48
CA ARG A 7 10.63 8.95 3.86
C ARG A 7 9.48 8.12 4.41
N LEU A 8 9.50 7.88 5.72
CA LEU A 8 8.50 7.07 6.41
C LEU A 8 7.07 7.58 6.18
N GLY A 9 6.87 8.90 6.13
CA GLY A 9 5.57 9.51 5.82
C GLY A 9 5.09 9.27 4.39
N SER A 10 6.00 9.24 3.41
CA SER A 10 5.66 8.95 2.01
C SER A 10 5.26 7.49 1.81
N THR A 11 5.97 6.56 2.46
CA THR A 11 5.62 5.13 2.47
C THR A 11 4.31 4.85 3.19
N LEU A 12 4.07 5.52 4.31
CA LEU A 12 2.82 5.39 5.06
C LEU A 12 1.64 5.87 4.22
N PHE A 13 1.74 7.05 3.61
CA PHE A 13 0.70 7.58 2.74
C PHE A 13 0.41 6.64 1.56
N ALA A 14 1.47 6.11 0.94
CA ALA A 14 1.35 5.16 -0.17
C ALA A 14 0.66 3.85 0.24
N SER A 15 0.97 3.30 1.42
CA SER A 15 0.33 2.08 1.91
C SER A 15 -1.16 2.29 2.24
N VAL A 16 -1.53 3.43 2.83
CA VAL A 16 -2.93 3.74 3.14
C VAL A 16 -3.70 3.93 1.84
N PHE A 17 -3.15 4.70 0.89
CA PHE A 17 -3.79 4.91 -0.41
C PHE A 17 -3.92 3.60 -1.19
N GLY A 18 -2.85 2.80 -1.23
CA GLY A 18 -2.83 1.47 -1.86
C GLY A 18 -3.88 0.54 -1.28
N ALA A 19 -4.03 0.48 0.04
CA ALA A 19 -5.02 -0.37 0.70
C ALA A 19 -6.48 -0.08 0.29
N PHE A 20 -6.80 1.18 -0.02
CA PHE A 20 -8.14 1.54 -0.50
C PHE A 20 -8.31 1.34 -2.01
N MET A 21 -7.21 1.40 -2.76
CA MET A 21 -7.26 1.32 -4.21
C MET A 21 -7.53 -0.11 -4.67
N TYR A 22 -8.37 -0.26 -5.70
CA TYR A 22 -8.60 -1.55 -6.35
C TYR A 22 -7.83 -1.58 -7.67
N PHE A 23 -6.76 -2.37 -7.72
CA PHE A 23 -6.03 -2.64 -8.95
C PHE A 23 -6.47 -3.97 -9.55
N ALA A 24 -6.58 -4.02 -10.87
CA ALA A 24 -6.64 -5.30 -11.55
C ALA A 24 -5.23 -5.92 -11.53
N THR A 25 -5.13 -7.21 -11.27
CA THR A 25 -3.86 -7.94 -11.10
C THR A 25 -2.89 -7.75 -12.27
N LEU A 26 -3.43 -7.55 -13.49
CA LEU A 26 -2.66 -7.33 -14.70
C LEU A 26 -2.14 -5.88 -14.85
N THR A 27 -2.78 -4.91 -14.20
CA THR A 27 -2.47 -3.48 -14.36
C THR A 27 -1.71 -2.90 -13.18
N GLU A 28 -1.62 -3.61 -12.06
CA GLU A 28 -0.97 -3.10 -10.85
C GLU A 28 0.52 -2.81 -11.03
N VAL A 29 1.27 -3.77 -11.56
CA VAL A 29 2.72 -3.63 -11.82
C VAL A 29 3.03 -2.47 -12.77
N PRO A 30 2.39 -2.35 -13.96
CA PRO A 30 2.65 -1.23 -14.86
C PRO A 30 2.20 0.12 -14.30
N ILE A 31 1.15 0.18 -13.46
CA ILE A 31 0.76 1.41 -12.78
C ILE A 31 1.84 1.85 -11.80
N VAL A 32 2.34 0.96 -10.94
CA VAL A 32 3.40 1.30 -9.98
C VAL A 32 4.68 1.73 -10.71
N GLN A 33 5.05 1.07 -11.81
CA GLN A 33 6.16 1.50 -12.66
C GLN A 33 5.95 2.89 -13.27
N SER A 34 4.74 3.19 -13.72
CA SER A 34 4.39 4.51 -14.25
C SER A 34 4.45 5.59 -13.17
N LEU A 35 4.02 5.30 -11.94
CA LEU A 35 4.18 6.26 -10.83
C LEU A 35 5.65 6.49 -10.47
N MET A 36 6.48 5.44 -10.51
CA MET A 36 7.93 5.58 -10.30
C MET A 36 8.59 6.43 -11.40
N SER A 37 8.20 6.27 -12.66
CA SER A 37 8.72 7.12 -13.75
C SER A 37 8.26 8.58 -13.64
N LEU A 38 7.12 8.83 -13.00
CA LEU A 38 6.64 10.17 -12.64
C LEU A 38 7.29 10.75 -11.35
N GLY A 39 8.25 10.04 -10.75
CA GLY A 39 9.04 10.52 -9.62
C GLY A 39 8.59 10.03 -8.24
N MET A 40 7.78 8.97 -8.15
CA MET A 40 7.51 8.27 -6.88
C MET A 40 8.76 7.52 -6.40
N GLY A 41 9.05 7.61 -5.09
CA GLY A 41 10.16 6.88 -4.48
C GLY A 41 9.93 5.36 -4.50
N LYS A 42 11.01 4.59 -4.56
CA LYS A 42 10.98 3.11 -4.57
C LYS A 42 10.28 2.54 -3.33
N GLY A 43 10.51 3.14 -2.16
CA GLY A 43 9.87 2.70 -0.92
C GLY A 43 8.35 2.89 -0.94
N PRO A 44 7.85 4.11 -1.20
CA PRO A 44 6.44 4.36 -1.40
C PRO A 44 5.81 3.48 -2.48
N ALA A 45 6.50 3.25 -3.60
CA ALA A 45 6.01 2.39 -4.68
C ALA A 45 5.78 0.95 -4.22
N LEU A 46 6.74 0.38 -3.48
CA LEU A 46 6.61 -0.97 -2.92
C LEU A 46 5.51 -1.04 -1.85
N ALA A 47 5.40 -0.03 -0.98
CA ALA A 47 4.35 0.05 0.03
C ALA A 47 2.94 0.09 -0.60
N LEU A 48 2.77 0.82 -1.71
CA LEU A 48 1.52 0.90 -2.46
C LEU A 48 1.17 -0.45 -3.10
N PHE A 49 2.13 -1.11 -3.72
CA PHE A 49 1.94 -2.44 -4.33
C PHE A 49 1.57 -3.51 -3.29
N MET A 50 2.28 -3.56 -2.16
CA MET A 50 1.99 -4.53 -1.10
C MET A 50 0.60 -4.31 -0.49
N ALA A 51 0.23 -3.05 -0.24
CA ALA A 51 -1.06 -2.72 0.34
C ALA A 51 -2.22 -2.95 -0.65
N GLY A 52 -2.04 -2.59 -1.92
CA GLY A 52 -3.04 -2.75 -2.98
C GLY A 52 -3.36 -4.21 -3.32
N ASN A 53 -2.38 -5.11 -3.31
CA ASN A 53 -2.63 -6.55 -3.44
C ASN A 53 -3.29 -7.16 -2.22
N SER A 54 -3.03 -6.61 -1.03
CA SER A 54 -3.53 -7.18 0.23
C SER A 54 -4.96 -6.73 0.53
N LEU A 55 -5.33 -5.53 0.12
CA LEU A 55 -6.58 -4.88 0.50
C LEU A 55 -7.18 -4.08 -0.65
N SER A 56 -8.50 -3.97 -0.64
CA SER A 56 -9.28 -3.13 -1.54
C SER A 56 -10.62 -2.77 -0.90
N LEU A 57 -11.25 -1.67 -1.30
CA LEU A 57 -12.57 -1.29 -0.77
C LEU A 57 -13.61 -2.44 -0.77
N PRO A 58 -13.77 -3.22 -1.86
CA PRO A 58 -14.69 -4.36 -1.87
C PRO A 58 -14.31 -5.44 -0.86
N SER A 59 -13.04 -5.83 -0.79
CA SER A 59 -12.57 -6.87 0.13
C SER A 59 -12.68 -6.42 1.59
N MET A 60 -12.43 -5.14 1.90
CA MET A 60 -12.60 -4.57 3.24
C MET A 60 -14.05 -4.70 3.73
N ILE A 61 -15.03 -4.41 2.86
CA ILE A 61 -16.46 -4.54 3.19
C ILE A 61 -16.79 -6.01 3.50
N VAL A 62 -16.31 -6.94 2.69
CA VAL A 62 -16.53 -8.38 2.86
C VAL A 62 -15.87 -8.90 4.14
N ILE A 63 -14.61 -8.56 4.38
CA ILE A 63 -13.86 -8.94 5.59
C ILE A 63 -14.54 -8.40 6.84
N THR A 64 -15.02 -7.16 6.80
CA THR A 64 -15.75 -6.54 7.93
C THR A 64 -17.05 -7.27 8.24
N ARG A 65 -17.75 -7.76 7.21
CA ARG A 65 -18.98 -8.57 7.38
C ARG A 65 -18.69 -9.99 7.87
N LEU A 66 -17.60 -10.61 7.43
CA LEU A 66 -17.25 -12.00 7.77
C LEU A 66 -16.60 -12.14 9.15
N LEU A 67 -15.61 -11.30 9.46
CA LEU A 67 -14.81 -11.41 10.70
C LEU A 67 -15.32 -10.51 11.84
N GLY A 68 -16.22 -9.58 11.54
CA GLY A 68 -16.66 -8.54 12.45
C GLY A 68 -15.67 -7.37 12.54
N LYS A 69 -16.18 -6.19 12.92
CA LYS A 69 -15.46 -4.91 12.89
C LYS A 69 -14.10 -4.96 13.60
N LYS A 70 -14.03 -5.51 14.82
CA LYS A 70 -12.78 -5.53 15.61
C LYS A 70 -11.64 -6.24 14.87
N ARG A 71 -11.90 -7.45 14.35
CA ARG A 71 -10.87 -8.25 13.66
C ARG A 71 -10.49 -7.65 12.31
N ALA A 72 -11.46 -7.10 11.57
CA ALA A 72 -11.22 -6.46 10.30
C ALA A 72 -10.30 -5.22 10.42
N PHE A 73 -10.56 -4.34 11.39
CA PHE A 73 -9.70 -3.18 11.62
C PHE A 73 -8.29 -3.56 12.08
N THR A 74 -8.14 -4.60 12.90
CA THR A 74 -6.81 -5.14 13.25
C THR A 74 -6.07 -5.62 12.00
N TYR A 75 -6.75 -6.33 11.10
CA TYR A 75 -6.17 -6.78 9.84
C TYR A 75 -5.73 -5.60 8.95
N PHE A 76 -6.58 -4.57 8.80
CA PHE A 76 -6.24 -3.39 8.01
C PHE A 76 -5.02 -2.66 8.58
N GLY A 77 -4.97 -2.49 9.90
CA GLY A 77 -3.82 -1.91 10.58
C GLY A 77 -2.54 -2.70 10.35
N LEU A 78 -2.60 -4.03 10.45
CA LEU A 78 -1.45 -4.90 10.20
C LEU A 78 -0.93 -4.75 8.77
N VAL A 79 -1.81 -4.78 7.76
CA VAL A 79 -1.40 -4.62 6.36
C VAL A 79 -0.70 -3.27 6.15
N VAL A 80 -1.28 -2.17 6.64
CA VAL A 80 -0.68 -0.83 6.51
C VAL A 80 0.68 -0.77 7.20
N VAL A 81 0.81 -1.31 8.41
CA VAL A 81 2.06 -1.32 9.17
C VAL A 81 3.14 -2.14 8.47
N PHE A 82 2.84 -3.37 8.04
CA PHE A 82 3.80 -4.22 7.36
C PHE A 82 4.23 -3.66 6.00
N SER A 83 3.27 -3.17 5.19
CA SER A 83 3.57 -2.54 3.90
C SER A 83 4.42 -1.27 4.06
N THR A 84 4.14 -0.46 5.09
CA THR A 84 4.96 0.73 5.39
C THR A 84 6.36 0.34 5.84
N PHE A 85 6.47 -0.65 6.73
CA PHE A 85 7.76 -1.10 7.27
C PHE A 85 8.66 -1.66 6.18
N TRP A 86 8.15 -2.59 5.37
CA TRP A 86 8.91 -3.16 4.26
C TRP A 86 9.19 -2.16 3.16
N GLY A 87 8.23 -1.31 2.81
CA GLY A 87 8.45 -0.22 1.85
C GLY A 87 9.52 0.76 2.31
N PHE A 88 9.53 1.11 3.60
CA PHE A 88 10.53 2.01 4.15
C PHE A 88 11.93 1.39 4.12
N ILE A 89 12.07 0.14 4.55
CA ILE A 89 13.34 -0.59 4.50
C ILE A 89 13.83 -0.67 3.05
N TYR A 90 12.97 -1.10 2.13
CA TYR A 90 13.32 -1.26 0.72
C TYR A 90 13.81 0.06 0.11
N GLY A 91 13.10 1.16 0.33
CA GLY A 91 13.48 2.46 -0.19
C GLY A 91 14.75 3.04 0.43
N ASN A 92 15.11 2.70 1.67
CA ASN A 92 16.33 3.25 2.28
C ASN A 92 17.57 2.37 2.00
N LEU A 93 17.38 1.09 1.69
CA LEU A 93 18.47 0.18 1.32
C LEU A 93 18.81 0.18 -0.17
N PHE A 94 17.85 0.45 -1.06
CA PHE A 94 18.00 0.34 -2.52
C PHE A 94 17.51 1.59 -3.26
#